data_AF-W6TY54-F1
#
_entry.id   AF-W6TY54-F1
#
_cell.length_a   1.000
_cell.length_b   1.000
_cell.length_c   1.000
_cell.angle_alpha   90.00
_cell.angle_beta   90.00
_cell.angle_gamma   90.00
#
_symmetry.space_group_name_H-M   'P 1'
#
loop_
_entity.id
_entity.type
_entity.pdbx_description
1 polymer ?
#
loop_
_entity_poly.entity_id
_entity_poly.type
_entity_poly.pdbx_seq_one_letter_code
_entity_poly.pdbx_strand_id
1 'polypeptide(L)'
;MRKLGVTGADINTYWTAQLADGLNAHFANLTQGLSHIMRQKYISLCLNPETWVDMRRSDFSQAIYGPSLVRPLNLNTVIFDANNPTQWIRGMVYESNEQTRNPDNVGDNSEKYRLLTPLWWDAN
;
A
#
# COMPACT_ATOMS: atom_id res chain seq x y z
N MET A 1 -0.92 -8.17 17.60
CA MET A 1 -0.68 -7.91 19.04
C MET A 1 -0.13 -9.13 19.78
N ARG A 2 -0.85 -10.27 19.89
CA ARG A 2 -0.30 -11.48 20.56
C ARG A 2 1.05 -11.95 19.99
N LYS A 3 1.19 -11.98 18.66
CA LYS A 3 2.45 -12.32 17.97
C LYS A 3 3.60 -11.35 18.24
N LEU A 4 3.30 -10.15 18.74
CA LEU A 4 4.29 -9.11 19.09
C LEU A 4 4.57 -9.08 20.59
N GLY A 5 4.10 -10.08 21.36
CA GLY A 5 4.31 -10.14 22.81
C GLY A 5 3.51 -9.12 23.62
N VAL A 6 2.54 -8.42 23.02
CA VAL A 6 1.68 -7.47 23.72
C VAL A 6 0.82 -8.20 24.75
N THR A 7 0.76 -7.66 25.98
CA THR A 7 0.07 -8.30 27.09
C THR A 7 -1.43 -8.43 26.83
N GLY A 8 -2.08 -9.40 27.49
CA GLY A 8 -3.54 -9.54 27.41
C GLY A 8 -4.29 -8.29 27.90
N ALA A 9 -3.75 -7.60 28.92
CA ALA A 9 -4.31 -6.36 29.43
C ALA A 9 -4.28 -5.26 28.37
N ASP A 10 -3.14 -5.04 27.71
CA ASP A 10 -3.01 -4.01 26.68
C ASP A 10 -3.85 -4.31 25.43
N ILE A 11 -3.99 -5.58 25.06
CA ILE A 11 -4.90 -6.00 23.98
C ILE A 11 -6.35 -5.62 24.32
N ASN A 12 -6.79 -5.88 25.55
CA ASN A 12 -8.13 -5.55 26.00
C ASN A 12 -8.34 -4.04 26.11
N THR A 13 -7.33 -3.29 26.56
CA THR A 13 -7.35 -1.82 26.57
C THR A 13 -7.52 -1.27 25.17
N TYR A 14 -6.73 -1.77 24.19
CA TYR A 14 -6.87 -1.36 22.79
C TYR A 14 -8.25 -1.68 22.22
N TRP A 15 -8.78 -2.88 22.49
CA TRP A 15 -10.13 -3.26 22.06
C TRP A 15 -11.22 -2.37 22.66
N THR A 16 -11.10 -2.05 23.94
CA THR A 16 -12.05 -1.17 24.64
C THR A 16 -12.01 0.25 24.06
N ALA A 17 -10.82 0.76 23.75
CA ALA A 17 -10.67 2.05 23.07
C ALA A 17 -11.35 2.06 21.69
N GLN A 18 -11.23 0.97 20.91
CA GLN A 18 -11.92 0.85 19.62
C GLN A 18 -13.45 0.86 19.75
N LEU A 19 -13.99 0.18 20.78
CA LEU A 19 -15.43 0.22 21.05
C LEU A 19 -15.89 1.63 21.45
N ALA A 20 -15.12 2.32 22.29
CA ALA A 20 -15.41 3.70 22.71
C ALA A 20 -15.34 4.71 21.55
N ASP A 21 -14.49 4.45 20.56
CA ASP A 21 -14.38 5.22 19.30
C ASP A 21 -15.56 4.97 18.33
N GLY A 22 -16.53 4.14 18.72
CA GLY A 22 -17.72 3.88 17.91
C GLY A 22 -17.46 2.89 16.77
N LEU A 23 -16.73 1.80 17.03
CA LEU A 23 -16.38 0.75 16.06
C LEU A 23 -17.50 0.38 15.08
N ASN A 24 -18.76 0.28 15.52
CA ASN A 24 -19.89 -0.02 14.64
C ASN A 24 -20.08 1.01 13.53
N ALA A 25 -19.86 2.30 13.82
CA ALA A 25 -19.96 3.38 12.84
C ALA A 25 -18.86 3.27 11.76
N HIS A 26 -17.71 2.68 12.06
CA HIS A 26 -16.68 2.41 11.05
C HIS A 26 -17.15 1.47 9.95
N PHE A 27 -18.24 0.71 10.16
CA PHE A 27 -18.79 -0.20 9.17
C PHE A 27 -20.12 0.31 8.58
N ALA A 28 -20.44 1.60 8.75
CA ALA A 28 -21.67 2.18 8.22
C ALA A 28 -21.70 2.24 6.68
N ASN A 29 -20.55 2.22 6.02
CA ASN A 29 -20.44 2.05 4.57
C ASN A 29 -19.20 1.26 4.16
N LEU A 30 -19.16 0.85 2.89
CA LEU A 30 -18.10 0.03 2.33
C LEU A 30 -16.71 0.66 2.50
N THR A 31 -16.54 1.93 2.17
CA THR A 31 -15.23 2.61 2.22
C THR A 31 -14.70 2.72 3.64
N GLN A 32 -15.56 3.07 4.61
CA GLN A 32 -15.16 3.14 6.02
C GLN A 32 -14.81 1.74 6.56
N GLY A 33 -15.62 0.72 6.22
CA GLY A 33 -15.35 -0.65 6.63
C GLY A 33 -14.04 -1.18 6.06
N LEU A 34 -13.78 -0.92 4.77
CA LEU A 34 -12.50 -1.21 4.13
C LEU A 34 -11.36 -0.43 4.77
N SER A 35 -11.53 0.86 5.06
CA SER A 35 -10.51 1.66 5.76
C SER A 35 -10.14 1.05 7.10
N HIS A 36 -11.13 0.66 7.91
CA HIS A 36 -10.89 0.03 9.21
C HIS A 36 -10.09 -1.27 9.03
N ILE A 37 -10.56 -2.18 8.17
CA ILE A 37 -9.92 -3.48 7.93
C ILE A 37 -8.49 -3.31 7.40
N MET A 38 -8.29 -2.49 6.38
CA MET A 38 -7.00 -2.35 5.71
C MET A 38 -5.95 -1.65 6.58
N ARG A 39 -6.36 -0.71 7.44
CA ARG A 39 -5.45 -0.10 8.43
C ARG A 39 -5.04 -1.08 9.53
N GLN A 40 -5.97 -1.93 10.01
CA GLN A 40 -5.60 -3.00 10.95
C GLN A 40 -4.70 -4.05 10.31
N LYS A 41 -4.95 -4.39 9.03
CA LYS A 41 -4.10 -5.29 8.24
C LYS A 41 -2.70 -4.70 8.07
N TYR A 42 -2.59 -3.41 7.71
CA TYR A 42 -1.32 -2.68 7.59
C TYR A 42 -0.47 -2.76 8.87
N ILE A 43 -1.08 -2.46 10.03
CA ILE A 43 -0.38 -2.54 11.33
C ILE A 43 0.08 -3.98 11.61
N SER A 44 -0.75 -4.97 11.27
CA SER A 44 -0.45 -6.39 11.51
C SER A 44 0.62 -6.94 10.57
N LEU A 45 0.82 -6.31 9.40
CA LEU A 45 1.73 -6.71 8.33
C LEU A 45 2.91 -5.73 8.16
N CYS A 46 3.25 -4.96 9.20
CA CYS A 46 4.26 -3.89 9.09
C CYS A 46 5.65 -4.36 8.60
N LEU A 47 6.00 -5.63 8.77
CA LEU A 47 7.23 -6.25 8.29
C LEU A 47 7.01 -7.23 7.13
N ASN A 48 5.81 -7.27 6.57
CA ASN A 48 5.44 -8.17 5.49
C ASN A 48 5.22 -7.38 4.18
N PRO A 49 5.84 -7.80 3.06
CA PRO A 49 5.74 -7.09 1.79
C PRO A 49 4.33 -7.10 1.18
N GLU A 50 3.41 -7.95 1.68
CA GLU A 50 1.99 -7.94 1.31
C GLU A 50 1.34 -6.57 1.50
N THR A 51 1.85 -5.77 2.43
CA THR A 51 1.46 -4.38 2.63
C THR A 51 1.51 -3.56 1.32
N TRP A 52 2.54 -3.74 0.50
CA TRP A 52 2.66 -3.03 -0.77
C TRP A 52 1.70 -3.56 -1.85
N VAL A 53 1.38 -4.86 -1.81
CA VAL A 53 0.38 -5.47 -2.71
C VAL A 53 -1.01 -4.91 -2.39
N ASP A 54 -1.39 -4.87 -1.12
CA ASP A 54 -2.66 -4.32 -0.65
C ASP A 54 -2.84 -2.83 -1.01
N MET A 55 -1.77 -2.04 -0.81
CA MET A 55 -1.80 -0.61 -1.14
C MET A 55 -2.04 -0.37 -2.62
N ARG A 56 -1.34 -1.09 -3.51
CA ARG A 56 -1.57 -1.00 -4.96
C ARG A 56 -2.97 -1.42 -5.35
N ARG A 57 -3.47 -2.53 -4.80
CA ARG A 57 -4.84 -3.01 -5.07
C ARG A 57 -5.91 -2.00 -4.67
N SER A 58 -5.62 -1.14 -3.69
CA SER A 58 -6.52 -0.06 -3.25
C SER A 58 -6.10 1.32 -3.77
N ASP A 59 -5.25 1.36 -4.81
CA ASP A 59 -4.67 2.55 -5.44
C ASP A 59 -4.14 3.60 -4.47
N PHE A 60 -3.50 3.16 -3.37
CA PHE A 60 -2.99 4.04 -2.32
C PHE A 60 -4.04 5.04 -1.81
N SER A 61 -5.33 4.65 -1.84
CA SER A 61 -6.45 5.54 -1.55
C SER A 61 -6.35 6.12 -0.14
N GLN A 62 -6.31 7.44 -0.04
CA GLN A 62 -6.36 8.15 1.25
C GLN A 62 -7.70 7.95 1.97
N ALA A 63 -8.78 7.60 1.24
CA ALA A 63 -10.04 7.23 1.88
C ALA A 63 -9.95 5.89 2.62
N ILE A 64 -9.05 5.00 2.19
CA ILE A 64 -8.81 3.69 2.82
C ILE A 64 -7.68 3.79 3.86
N TYR A 65 -6.53 4.36 3.50
CA TYR A 65 -5.34 4.39 4.37
C TYR A 65 -5.22 5.65 5.23
N GLY A 66 -6.07 6.65 5.00
CA GLY A 66 -6.09 7.92 5.72
C GLY A 66 -5.22 9.00 5.08
N PRO A 67 -5.37 10.26 5.55
CA PRO A 67 -4.65 11.41 5.01
C PRO A 67 -3.15 11.42 5.33
N SER A 68 -2.70 10.57 6.26
CA SER A 68 -1.29 10.41 6.63
C SER A 68 -0.47 9.64 5.60
N LEU A 69 -1.11 9.01 4.61
CA LEU A 69 -0.39 8.40 3.49
C LEU A 69 0.06 9.51 2.53
N VAL A 70 1.35 9.82 2.59
CA VAL A 70 1.99 10.91 1.84
C VAL A 70 3.19 10.40 1.04
N ARG A 71 3.48 11.06 -0.08
CA ARG A 71 4.64 10.74 -0.91
C ARG A 71 5.93 11.17 -0.22
N PRO A 72 7.07 10.52 -0.53
CA PRO A 72 8.38 10.96 -0.03
C PRO A 72 8.67 12.41 -0.43
N LEU A 73 9.28 13.17 0.47
CA LEU A 73 9.68 14.57 0.21
C LEU A 73 10.72 14.67 -0.92
N ASN A 74 11.66 13.72 -0.95
CA ASN A 74 12.72 13.66 -1.96
C ASN A 74 12.31 12.72 -3.11
N LEU A 75 11.22 13.07 -3.80
CA LEU A 75 10.74 12.30 -4.94
C LEU A 75 11.76 12.33 -6.10
N ASN A 76 12.06 11.18 -6.70
CA ASN A 76 12.83 11.14 -7.93
C ASN A 76 11.99 11.62 -9.12
N THR A 77 12.19 12.87 -9.51
CA THR A 77 11.41 13.55 -10.56
C THR A 77 11.73 13.09 -11.98
N VAL A 78 12.78 12.28 -12.17
CA VAL A 78 13.09 11.65 -13.47
C VAL A 78 12.07 10.55 -13.77
N ILE A 79 11.62 9.83 -12.73
CA ILE A 79 10.71 8.69 -12.83
C ILE A 79 9.28 9.17 -12.55
N PHE A 80 9.07 9.93 -11.48
CA PHE A 80 7.77 10.30 -10.97
C PHE A 80 7.45 11.78 -11.18
N ASP A 81 6.24 12.10 -11.60
CA ASP A 81 5.76 13.48 -11.72
C ASP A 81 5.54 14.09 -10.33
N ALA A 82 6.22 15.21 -10.06
CA ALA A 82 6.09 15.97 -8.82
C ALA A 82 4.70 16.61 -8.66
N ASN A 83 4.03 16.93 -9.78
CA ASN A 83 2.72 17.57 -9.80
C ASN A 83 1.56 16.58 -9.77
N ASN A 84 1.84 15.27 -9.88
CA ASN A 84 0.82 14.23 -9.78
C ASN A 84 0.81 13.61 -8.37
N PRO A 85 -0.10 14.04 -7.46
CA PRO A 85 -0.12 13.56 -6.09
C PRO A 85 -0.62 12.11 -5.95
N THR A 86 -1.24 11.54 -6.99
CA THR A 86 -1.77 10.17 -6.98
C THR A 86 -0.84 9.18 -7.67
N GLN A 87 0.33 9.63 -8.15
CA GLN A 87 1.27 8.72 -8.80
C GLN A 87 2.17 8.00 -7.79
N TRP A 88 2.01 6.68 -7.75
CA TRP A 88 2.74 5.76 -6.90
C TRP A 88 3.47 4.69 -7.70
N ILE A 89 4.43 4.03 -7.07
CA ILE A 89 5.11 2.86 -7.64
C ILE A 89 4.12 1.68 -7.77
N ARG A 90 3.99 1.16 -8.99
CA ARG A 90 3.05 0.08 -9.35
C ARG A 90 3.74 -1.26 -9.63
N GLY A 91 5.02 -1.24 -9.99
CA GLY A 91 5.78 -2.44 -10.35
C GLY A 91 7.26 -2.33 -10.00
N MET A 92 8.02 -3.35 -10.38
CA MET A 92 9.49 -3.37 -10.33
C MET A 92 10.04 -3.52 -11.74
N VAL A 93 11.28 -3.08 -11.94
CA VAL A 93 12.04 -3.30 -13.16
C VAL A 93 12.52 -4.75 -13.22
N TYR A 94 12.54 -5.37 -14.40
CA TYR A 94 13.24 -6.65 -14.57
C TYR A 94 14.74 -6.44 -14.46
N GLU A 95 15.48 -7.47 -14.04
CA GLU A 95 16.93 -7.29 -13.91
C GLU A 95 17.58 -7.04 -15.28
N SER A 96 18.59 -6.17 -15.28
CA SER A 96 19.21 -5.63 -16.48
C SER A 96 19.70 -6.69 -17.48
N ASN A 97 20.11 -7.87 -17.01
CA ASN A 97 20.59 -8.95 -17.86
C ASN A 97 19.51 -9.45 -18.85
N GLU A 98 18.22 -9.31 -18.54
CA GLU A 98 17.12 -9.78 -19.38
C GLU A 98 17.09 -8.98 -20.69
N GLN A 99 17.52 -7.72 -20.66
CA GLN A 99 17.66 -6.89 -21.87
C GLN A 99 18.76 -7.39 -22.80
N THR A 100 19.73 -8.16 -22.30
CA THR A 100 20.80 -8.76 -23.13
C THR A 100 20.51 -10.21 -23.50
N ARG A 101 19.92 -10.98 -22.58
CA ARG A 101 19.70 -12.42 -22.74
C ARG A 101 18.37 -12.74 -23.41
N ASN A 102 17.40 -11.85 -23.30
CA ASN A 102 16.03 -12.06 -23.77
C ASN A 102 15.39 -10.76 -24.32
N PRO A 103 16.10 -10.03 -25.22
CA PRO A 103 15.67 -8.69 -25.65
C PRO A 103 14.30 -8.69 -26.31
N ASP A 104 13.96 -9.75 -27.05
CA ASP A 104 12.71 -9.83 -27.82
C ASP A 104 11.45 -9.93 -26.94
N ASN A 105 11.60 -10.37 -25.68
CA ASN A 105 10.47 -10.59 -24.77
C ASN A 105 10.39 -9.56 -23.63
N VAL A 106 11.48 -8.83 -23.34
CA VAL A 106 11.50 -7.90 -22.20
C VAL A 106 10.76 -6.59 -22.47
N GLY A 107 10.65 -6.16 -23.73
CA GLY A 107 10.02 -4.87 -24.09
C GLY A 107 10.71 -3.66 -23.44
N ASP A 108 9.97 -2.58 -23.17
CA ASP A 108 10.51 -1.42 -22.46
C ASP A 108 10.77 -1.76 -20.99
N ASN A 109 12.04 -1.77 -20.58
CA ASN A 109 12.46 -2.03 -19.20
C ASN A 109 12.99 -0.77 -18.49
N SER A 110 12.69 0.43 -18.98
CA SER A 110 13.06 1.67 -18.30
C SER A 110 12.33 1.81 -16.95
N GLU A 111 12.96 2.44 -15.96
CA GLU A 111 12.37 2.66 -14.63
C GLU A 111 11.07 3.47 -14.75
N LYS A 112 11.07 4.51 -15.59
CA LYS A 112 9.90 5.37 -15.80
C LYS A 112 8.71 4.59 -16.34
N TYR A 113 8.94 3.64 -17.25
CA TYR A 113 7.86 2.79 -17.76
C TYR A 113 7.46 1.73 -16.72
N ARG A 114 8.42 0.91 -16.26
CA ARG A 114 8.16 -0.27 -15.44
C ARG A 114 7.65 0.03 -14.03
N LEU A 115 8.20 1.05 -13.36
CA LEU A 115 7.79 1.39 -12.00
C LEU A 115 6.40 2.02 -11.96
N LEU A 116 5.91 2.54 -13.08
CA LEU A 116 4.58 3.17 -13.19
C LEU A 116 3.53 2.26 -13.84
N THR A 117 3.94 1.18 -14.49
CA THR A 117 3.02 0.25 -15.16
C THR A 117 2.30 -0.63 -14.13
N PRO A 118 0.96 -0.61 -14.06
CA PRO A 118 0.20 -1.51 -13.20
C PRO A 118 0.36 -2.98 -13.60
N LEU A 119 0.34 -3.87 -12.60
CA LEU A 119 0.27 -5.31 -12.84
C LEU A 119 -1.14 -5.70 -13.31
N TRP A 120 -1.29 -6.90 -13.86
CA TRP A 120 -2.58 -7.38 -14.38
C TRP A 120 -3.75 -7.30 -13.36
N TRP A 121 -3.48 -7.52 -12.07
CA TRP A 121 -4.50 -7.43 -11.01
C TRP A 121 -4.69 -6.01 -10.46
N ASP A 122 -3.81 -5.08 -10.84
CA ASP A 122 -3.78 -3.69 -10.40
C ASP A 122 -4.53 -2.82 -11.44
N ALA A 123 -5.85 -3.02 -11.51
CA ALA A 123 -6.70 -2.47 -12.56
C ALA A 123 -7.53 -1.24 -12.12
N ASN A 124 -7.22 -0.67 -10.96
CA ASN A 124 -7.86 0.53 -10.44
C ASN A 124 -7.16 1.79 -10.94
#